data_AF-X1AVZ4-F1
#
_entry.id   AF-X1AVZ4-F1
#
_cell.length_a   1.000
_cell.length_b   1.000
_cell.length_c   1.000
_cell.angle_alpha   90.00
_cell.angle_beta   90.00
_cell.angle_gamma   90.00
#
_symmetry.space_group_name_H-M   'P 1'
#
loop_
_entity.id
_entity.type
_entity.pdbx_description
1 polymer ?
#
loop_
_entity_poly.entity_id
_entity_poly.type
_entity_poly.pdbx_seq_one_letter_code
_entity_poly.pdbx_strand_id
1 'polypeptide(L)'
;MIKKPTPLETKVNEGFEPTQASRGSLTIHTCICQKCGYEWIPRKKRPVACPQCSCRNWEKTEEQRKIEGNLVKCKRCGYEWLPRGYEWLPHREKPEICPRCKSRYWSVDRVIYPEVTCLRCGNKWIPRKERPGACPACHRDDWDKIYPKYTGEDYNLIVAKHPKPSPKSPPEETHSDNIELDRIHWEEGNQRK
;
A
#
# COMPACT_ATOMS: atom_id res chain seq x y z
N MET A 1 25.94 2.51 -20.93
CA MET A 1 25.92 3.99 -20.96
C MET A 1 24.51 4.43 -21.31
N ILE A 2 23.73 4.87 -20.30
CA ILE A 2 22.30 5.20 -20.47
C ILE A 2 22.21 6.68 -20.87
N LYS A 3 21.73 6.93 -22.10
CA LYS A 3 21.55 8.29 -22.64
C LYS A 3 20.37 8.95 -21.92
N LYS A 4 20.60 10.11 -21.29
CA LYS A 4 19.55 10.94 -20.67
C LYS A 4 18.66 11.54 -21.76
N PRO A 5 17.32 11.59 -21.58
CA PRO A 5 16.42 12.25 -22.51
C PRO A 5 16.51 13.77 -22.39
N THR A 6 16.53 14.43 -23.55
CA THR A 6 16.60 15.88 -23.75
C THR A 6 15.26 16.56 -23.38
N PRO A 7 15.25 17.75 -22.76
CA PRO A 7 14.01 18.46 -22.44
C PRO A 7 13.39 19.06 -23.72
N LEU A 8 12.08 18.87 -23.89
CA LEU A 8 11.28 19.51 -24.94
C LEU A 8 11.02 20.97 -24.56
N GLU A 9 11.59 21.89 -25.33
CA GLU A 9 11.31 23.32 -25.24
C GLU A 9 9.84 23.60 -25.60
N THR A 10 9.10 24.12 -24.62
CA THR A 10 7.73 24.57 -24.82
C THR A 10 7.78 26.00 -25.38
N LYS A 11 7.44 26.15 -26.66
CA LYS A 11 7.31 27.45 -27.31
C LYS A 11 6.11 28.20 -26.71
N VAL A 12 6.39 29.31 -26.04
CA VAL A 12 5.39 30.28 -25.58
C VAL A 12 4.92 31.05 -26.82
N ASN A 13 3.67 30.84 -27.23
CA ASN A 13 3.03 31.65 -28.25
C ASN A 13 2.59 32.98 -27.61
N GLU A 14 3.40 34.01 -27.81
CA GLU A 14 2.98 35.41 -27.63
C GLU A 14 2.23 35.86 -28.89
N GLY A 15 1.00 36.31 -28.73
CA GLY A 15 0.28 37.02 -29.78
C GLY A 15 -1.18 36.62 -29.85
N PHE A 16 -2.03 37.40 -29.17
CA PHE A 16 -3.33 37.79 -29.70
C PHE A 16 -3.85 38.95 -28.84
N GLU A 17 -3.73 40.17 -29.36
CA GLU A 17 -4.55 41.31 -28.92
C GLU A 17 -5.89 41.27 -29.65
N PRO A 18 -7.02 41.30 -28.94
CA PRO A 18 -8.26 41.82 -29.48
C PRO A 18 -8.64 43.11 -28.74
N THR A 19 -8.43 44.22 -29.43
CA THR A 19 -9.07 45.51 -29.17
C THR A 19 -10.52 45.43 -29.62
N GLN A 20 -11.47 45.31 -28.68
CA GLN A 20 -12.84 45.79 -28.87
C GLN A 20 -13.59 45.84 -27.53
N ALA A 21 -14.06 47.03 -27.18
CA ALA A 21 -14.74 47.36 -25.93
C ALA A 21 -16.16 46.76 -25.89
N SER A 22 -16.25 45.46 -25.63
CA SER A 22 -17.49 44.79 -25.27
C SER A 22 -17.81 45.13 -23.81
N ARG A 23 -18.99 45.71 -23.56
CA ARG A 23 -19.52 45.95 -22.21
C ARG A 23 -19.58 44.59 -21.49
N GLY A 24 -18.58 44.37 -20.65
CA GLY A 24 -18.24 43.06 -20.11
C GLY A 24 -19.42 42.42 -19.41
N SER A 25 -19.87 41.30 -19.96
CA SER A 25 -20.76 40.37 -19.26
C SER A 25 -20.05 39.93 -17.99
N LEU A 26 -20.57 40.34 -16.83
CA LEU A 26 -20.06 39.92 -15.53
C LEU A 26 -20.39 38.44 -15.36
N THR A 27 -19.48 37.56 -15.77
CA THR A 27 -19.59 36.14 -15.52
C THR A 27 -19.46 35.91 -14.01
N ILE A 28 -20.59 35.57 -13.37
CA ILE A 28 -20.60 35.18 -11.96
C ILE A 28 -19.87 33.83 -11.87
N HIS A 29 -18.67 33.85 -11.30
CA HIS A 29 -17.90 32.64 -11.08
C HIS A 29 -18.55 31.80 -9.99
N THR A 30 -19.05 30.61 -10.32
CA THR A 30 -19.53 29.61 -9.36
C THR A 30 -18.41 28.63 -9.00
N CYS A 31 -18.36 28.20 -7.74
CA CYS A 31 -17.45 27.18 -7.24
C CYS A 31 -18.23 25.91 -6.91
N ILE A 32 -17.68 24.74 -7.23
CA ILE A 32 -18.29 23.44 -6.95
C ILE A 32 -17.31 22.59 -6.13
N CYS A 33 -17.77 22.00 -5.03
CA CYS A 33 -16.92 21.14 -4.21
C CYS A 33 -16.90 19.72 -4.78
N GLN A 34 -15.74 19.30 -5.29
CA GLN A 34 -15.47 17.94 -5.79
C GLN A 34 -15.56 16.84 -4.73
N LYS A 35 -15.82 17.17 -3.46
CA LYS A 35 -16.02 16.19 -2.38
C LYS A 35 -17.50 15.96 -2.05
N CYS A 36 -18.31 17.02 -2.05
CA CYS A 36 -19.70 16.95 -1.59
C CYS A 36 -20.72 17.44 -2.63
N GLY A 37 -20.28 17.88 -3.80
CA GLY A 37 -21.13 18.42 -4.87
C GLY A 37 -21.73 19.79 -4.59
N TYR A 38 -21.51 20.38 -3.41
CA TYR A 38 -22.10 21.68 -3.06
C TYR A 38 -21.59 22.79 -4.00
N GLU A 39 -22.50 23.61 -4.51
CA GLU A 39 -22.22 24.75 -5.38
C GLU A 39 -22.42 26.08 -4.63
N TRP A 40 -21.55 27.05 -4.85
CA TRP A 40 -21.67 28.38 -4.24
C TRP A 40 -21.00 29.48 -5.04
N ILE A 41 -21.45 30.72 -4.83
CA ILE A 41 -20.79 31.91 -5.35
C ILE A 41 -19.79 32.40 -4.29
N PRO A 42 -18.48 32.40 -4.57
CA PRO A 42 -17.47 32.74 -3.58
C PRO A 42 -17.40 34.26 -3.37
N ARG A 43 -17.27 34.69 -2.11
CA ARG A 43 -17.06 36.11 -1.76
C ARG A 43 -15.64 36.61 -2.02
N LYS A 44 -14.70 35.69 -2.22
CA LYS A 44 -13.27 35.95 -2.48
C LYS A 44 -12.84 35.16 -3.71
N LYS A 45 -11.84 35.64 -4.46
CA LYS A 45 -11.35 34.97 -5.67
C LYS A 45 -11.03 33.48 -5.48
N ARG A 46 -10.54 33.09 -4.29
CA ARG A 46 -10.24 31.68 -3.96
C ARG A 46 -10.66 31.35 -2.53
N PRO A 47 -11.79 30.66 -2.31
CA PRO A 47 -12.22 30.27 -0.98
C PRO A 47 -11.27 29.21 -0.37
N VAL A 48 -11.00 29.32 0.93
CA VAL A 48 -10.06 28.43 1.65
C VAL A 48 -10.66 27.05 1.88
N ALA A 49 -11.99 26.94 2.01
CA ALA A 49 -12.68 25.69 2.24
C ALA A 49 -14.10 25.73 1.68
N CYS A 50 -14.65 24.55 1.36
CA CYS A 50 -16.06 24.38 1.08
C CYS A 50 -16.90 24.79 2.31
N PRO A 51 -17.92 25.66 2.17
CA PRO A 51 -18.73 26.11 3.29
C PRO A 51 -19.59 25.00 3.90
N GLN A 52 -19.92 23.95 3.12
CA GLN A 52 -20.79 22.85 3.56
C GLN A 52 -20.03 21.75 4.31
N CYS A 53 -18.90 21.28 3.77
CA CYS A 53 -18.15 20.16 4.34
C CYS A 53 -16.79 20.55 4.97
N SER A 54 -16.47 21.85 4.98
CA SER A 54 -15.20 22.42 5.46
C SER A 54 -13.94 21.83 4.80
N CYS A 55 -14.06 21.20 3.62
CA CYS A 55 -12.93 20.64 2.89
C CYS A 55 -12.09 21.76 2.26
N ARG A 56 -10.78 21.80 2.55
CA ARG A 56 -9.86 22.82 2.01
C ARG A 56 -9.51 22.61 0.53
N ASN A 57 -9.50 21.37 0.04
CA ASN A 57 -9.24 21.01 -1.36
C ASN A 57 -10.53 20.71 -2.09
N TRP A 58 -11.48 21.62 -1.96
CA TRP A 58 -12.77 21.50 -2.60
C TRP A 58 -12.66 21.48 -4.14
N GLU A 59 -11.58 22.02 -4.70
CA GLU A 59 -11.26 22.01 -6.14
C GLU A 59 -10.76 20.64 -6.65
N LYS A 60 -10.19 19.80 -5.77
CA LYS A 60 -9.48 18.58 -6.19
C LYS A 60 -10.42 17.38 -6.30
N THR A 61 -10.35 16.66 -7.42
CA THR A 61 -11.06 15.39 -7.60
C THR A 61 -10.56 14.33 -6.63
N GLU A 62 -11.27 13.21 -6.52
CA GLU A 62 -10.83 12.09 -5.69
C GLU A 62 -9.54 11.47 -6.23
N GLU A 63 -9.40 11.38 -7.56
CA GLU A 63 -8.20 10.89 -8.24
C GLU A 63 -7.00 11.80 -7.97
N GLN A 64 -7.16 13.12 -8.11
CA GLN A 64 -6.10 14.08 -7.79
C GLN A 64 -5.68 13.99 -6.32
N ARG A 65 -6.65 13.81 -5.41
CA ARG A 65 -6.35 13.59 -3.99
C ARG A 65 -5.64 12.26 -3.72
N LYS A 66 -5.89 11.21 -4.52
CA LYS A 66 -5.17 9.93 -4.42
C LYS A 66 -3.75 10.02 -4.97
N ILE A 67 -3.55 10.80 -6.05
CA ILE A 67 -2.24 11.00 -6.67
C ILE A 67 -1.36 11.89 -5.78
N GLU A 68 -1.91 13.00 -5.26
CA GLU A 68 -1.15 13.95 -4.45
C GLU A 68 -1.09 13.55 -2.96
N GLY A 69 -2.14 12.89 -2.46
CA GLY A 69 -2.17 12.36 -1.11
C GLY A 69 -1.37 11.08 -1.07
N ASN A 70 -0.20 11.11 -0.45
CA ASN A 70 0.62 9.93 -0.15
C ASN A 70 -0.21 8.88 0.62
N LEU A 71 -0.95 8.04 -0.11
CA LEU A 71 -1.72 6.95 0.45
C LEU A 71 -0.73 6.01 1.15
N VAL A 72 -0.88 5.86 2.46
CA VAL A 72 -0.02 4.97 3.22
C VAL A 72 -0.75 3.65 3.45
N LYS A 73 -0.01 2.56 3.30
CA LYS A 73 -0.47 1.20 3.54
C LYS A 73 0.22 0.61 4.76
N CYS A 74 -0.55 0.03 5.67
CA CYS A 74 0.01 -0.72 6.79
C CYS A 74 0.53 -2.07 6.29
N LYS A 75 1.84 -2.28 6.37
CA LYS A 75 2.50 -3.56 6.03
C LYS A 75 2.16 -4.72 6.97
N ARG A 76 1.46 -4.45 8.07
CA ARG A 76 1.02 -5.48 9.04
C ARG A 76 -0.40 -5.97 8.81
N CYS A 77 -1.34 -5.08 8.49
CA CYS A 77 -2.76 -5.43 8.32
C CYS A 77 -3.33 -5.11 6.94
N GLY A 78 -2.52 -4.55 6.03
CA GLY A 78 -2.94 -4.18 4.68
C GLY A 78 -3.83 -2.94 4.58
N TYR A 79 -4.27 -2.35 5.70
CA TYR A 79 -5.15 -1.17 5.68
C TYR A 79 -4.47 0.02 5.02
N GLU A 80 -5.21 0.72 4.16
CA GLU A 80 -4.77 1.91 3.44
C GLU A 80 -5.50 3.13 3.99
N TRP A 81 -4.78 4.24 4.20
CA TRP A 81 -5.40 5.49 4.63
C TRP A 81 -4.64 6.70 4.11
N LEU A 82 -5.38 7.80 3.98
CA LEU A 82 -4.81 9.12 3.77
C LEU A 82 -4.57 9.75 5.15
N PRO A 83 -3.31 10.05 5.52
CA PRO A 83 -3.05 10.72 6.78
C PRO A 83 -3.73 12.10 6.83
N ARG A 84 -4.44 12.41 7.92
CA ARG A 84 -5.16 13.69 8.07
C ARG A 84 -4.16 14.83 8.28
N GLY A 85 -4.26 15.90 7.47
CA GLY A 85 -3.59 17.19 7.73
C GLY A 85 -2.22 17.42 7.08
N TYR A 86 -1.86 16.68 6.02
CA TYR A 86 -0.52 16.75 5.40
C TYR A 86 -0.23 17.96 4.50
N GLU A 87 -1.16 18.90 4.34
CA GLU A 87 -1.03 19.96 3.33
C GLU A 87 -0.20 21.17 3.73
N TRP A 88 0.20 21.31 5.01
CA TRP A 88 0.77 22.58 5.48
C TRP A 88 2.10 22.48 6.22
N LEU A 89 2.67 21.28 6.40
CA LEU A 89 3.93 21.12 7.12
C LEU A 89 4.90 20.22 6.34
N PRO A 90 5.96 20.79 5.73
CA PRO A 90 6.95 20.03 4.94
C PRO A 90 7.81 19.06 5.77
N HIS A 91 7.61 18.98 7.09
CA HIS A 91 8.47 18.24 8.01
C HIS A 91 7.73 17.43 9.08
N ARG A 92 6.48 16.99 8.88
CA ARG A 92 5.86 16.05 9.83
C ARG A 92 5.92 14.58 9.37
N GLU A 93 6.69 13.86 10.18
CA GLU A 93 6.95 12.44 10.22
C GLU A 93 5.70 11.62 9.89
N LYS A 94 5.92 10.52 9.16
CA LYS A 94 4.90 9.51 8.85
C LYS A 94 4.09 9.20 10.14
N PRO A 95 2.77 8.92 10.05
CA PRO A 95 1.95 8.68 11.24
C PRO A 95 2.62 7.64 12.14
N GLU A 96 2.61 7.83 13.46
CA GLU A 96 3.31 6.87 14.34
C GLU A 96 2.61 5.52 14.43
N ILE A 97 1.28 5.50 14.26
CA ILE A 97 0.44 4.34 14.57
C ILE A 97 -0.55 4.07 13.44
N CYS A 98 -0.69 2.80 13.05
CA CYS A 98 -1.76 2.39 12.13
C CYS A 98 -3.15 2.62 12.77
N PRO A 99 -4.07 3.33 12.11
CA PRO A 99 -5.39 3.61 12.67
C PRO A 99 -6.24 2.35 12.90
N ARG A 100 -6.02 1.29 12.12
CA ARG A 100 -6.77 0.02 12.21
C ARG A 100 -6.19 -0.93 13.26
N CYS A 101 -4.95 -1.38 13.10
CA CYS A 101 -4.36 -2.40 13.99
C CYS A 101 -3.57 -1.83 15.18
N LYS A 102 -3.47 -0.49 15.29
CA LYS A 102 -2.71 0.21 16.34
C LYS A 102 -1.22 -0.15 16.42
N SER A 103 -0.66 -0.75 15.35
CA SER A 103 0.77 -1.05 15.27
C SER A 103 1.59 0.22 15.08
N ARG A 104 2.64 0.39 15.89
CA ARG A 104 3.71 1.39 15.70
C ARG A 104 4.68 1.05 14.56
N TYR A 105 4.70 -0.21 14.14
CA TYR A 105 5.59 -0.73 13.10
C TYR A 105 4.83 -0.98 11.79
N TRP A 106 3.89 -0.09 11.45
CA TRP A 106 3.03 -0.26 10.29
C TRP A 106 3.77 -0.02 8.97
N SER A 107 4.85 0.78 8.98
CA SER A 107 5.67 1.12 7.82
C SER A 107 6.86 0.17 7.62
N VAL A 108 7.10 -0.74 8.57
CA VAL A 108 8.17 -1.73 8.54
C VAL A 108 7.59 -3.06 8.11
N ASP A 109 8.24 -3.73 7.15
CA ASP A 109 7.86 -5.08 6.75
C ASP A 109 7.86 -5.99 7.97
N ARG A 110 6.90 -6.94 7.99
CA ARG A 110 6.95 -7.99 8.99
C ARG A 110 8.20 -8.80 8.69
N VAL A 111 9.19 -8.77 9.58
CA VAL A 111 10.29 -9.72 9.54
C VAL A 111 9.68 -11.10 9.73
N ILE A 112 9.64 -11.87 8.65
CA ILE A 112 9.22 -13.27 8.68
C ILE A 112 10.51 -14.06 8.86
N TYR A 113 10.70 -14.60 10.06
CA TYR A 113 11.81 -15.50 10.32
C TYR A 113 11.54 -16.86 9.67
N PRO A 114 12.59 -17.61 9.27
CA PRO A 114 12.41 -18.96 8.75
C PRO A 114 11.76 -19.87 9.81
N GLU A 115 11.02 -20.88 9.35
CA GLU A 115 10.55 -21.95 10.23
C GLU A 115 11.76 -22.68 10.84
N VAL A 116 11.73 -22.88 12.16
CA VAL A 116 12.75 -23.63 12.89
C VAL A 116 12.15 -24.91 13.47
N THR A 117 12.99 -25.94 13.64
CA THR A 117 12.61 -27.22 14.23
C THR A 117 13.40 -27.47 15.51
N CYS A 118 12.76 -27.91 16.58
CA CYS A 118 13.45 -28.33 17.80
C CYS A 118 14.12 -29.68 17.56
N LEU A 119 15.45 -29.75 17.70
CA LEU A 119 16.23 -30.98 17.54
C LEU A 119 15.99 -31.99 18.66
N ARG A 120 15.29 -31.62 19.73
CA ARG A 120 14.93 -32.51 20.84
C ARG A 120 13.54 -33.15 20.69
N CYS A 121 12.51 -32.35 20.38
CA CYS A 121 11.13 -32.85 20.33
C CYS A 121 10.51 -32.84 18.93
N GLY A 122 11.23 -32.36 17.91
CA GLY A 122 10.75 -32.30 16.52
C GLY A 122 9.70 -31.21 16.23
N ASN A 123 9.27 -30.43 17.23
CA ASN A 123 8.29 -29.36 17.03
C ASN A 123 8.79 -28.31 16.04
N LYS A 124 7.93 -27.83 15.14
CA LYS A 124 8.23 -26.79 14.14
C LYS A 124 7.49 -25.49 14.46
N TRP A 125 8.16 -24.34 14.34
CA TRP A 125 7.51 -23.03 14.55
C TRP A 125 8.24 -21.88 13.83
N ILE A 126 7.53 -20.78 13.59
CA ILE A 126 8.09 -19.52 13.09
C ILE A 126 8.42 -18.64 14.31
N PRO A 127 9.70 -18.36 14.61
CA PRO A 127 10.06 -17.61 15.81
C PRO A 127 9.72 -16.13 15.67
N ARG A 128 9.58 -15.42 16.81
CA ARG A 128 9.34 -13.96 16.84
C ARG A 128 10.61 -13.12 16.80
N LYS A 129 11.76 -13.76 16.91
CA LYS A 129 13.11 -13.20 16.92
C LYS A 129 14.00 -14.13 16.09
N GLU A 130 15.14 -13.65 15.65
CA GLU A 130 16.10 -14.43 14.86
C GLU A 130 16.51 -15.74 15.54
N ARG A 131 16.75 -15.68 16.85
CA ARG A 131 17.02 -16.85 17.71
C ARG A 131 16.01 -16.91 18.86
N PRO A 132 15.04 -17.83 18.86
CA PRO A 132 14.13 -18.00 19.99
C PRO A 132 14.88 -18.49 21.23
N GLY A 133 14.47 -18.02 22.40
CA GLY A 133 15.11 -18.37 23.67
C GLY A 133 14.80 -19.79 24.16
N ALA A 134 13.66 -20.36 23.76
CA ALA A 134 13.27 -21.74 24.08
C ALA A 134 12.30 -22.31 23.06
N CYS A 135 12.24 -23.65 22.98
CA CYS A 135 11.20 -24.35 22.23
C CYS A 135 9.83 -24.11 22.89
N PRO A 136 8.79 -23.73 22.13
CA PRO A 136 7.46 -23.51 22.70
C PRO A 136 6.77 -24.80 23.17
N ALA A 137 7.22 -25.97 22.73
CA ALA A 137 6.64 -27.26 23.08
C ALA A 137 7.30 -27.92 24.30
N CYS A 138 8.65 -27.96 24.34
CA CYS A 138 9.38 -28.61 25.43
C CYS A 138 10.03 -27.62 26.41
N HIS A 139 9.89 -26.32 26.18
CA HIS A 139 10.44 -25.22 27.00
C HIS A 139 11.95 -25.26 27.24
N ARG A 140 12.69 -26.04 26.43
CA ARG A 140 14.15 -26.10 26.49
C ARG A 140 14.78 -24.98 25.67
N ASP A 141 15.80 -24.35 26.22
CA ASP A 141 16.61 -23.30 25.61
C ASP A 141 17.66 -23.83 24.63
N ASP A 142 18.06 -25.07 24.81
CA ASP A 142 18.97 -25.84 23.97
C ASP A 142 18.29 -26.56 22.78
N TRP A 143 17.19 -25.99 22.29
CA TRP A 143 16.33 -26.59 21.26
C TRP A 143 17.04 -26.79 19.91
N ASP A 144 18.13 -26.07 19.65
CA ASP A 144 18.97 -26.13 18.46
C ASP A 144 20.25 -26.98 18.65
N LYS A 145 20.43 -27.61 19.81
CA LYS A 145 21.59 -28.46 20.10
C LYS A 145 21.21 -29.93 20.05
N ILE A 146 21.95 -30.68 19.24
CA ILE A 146 21.94 -32.14 19.29
C ILE A 146 22.78 -32.54 20.50
N TYR A 147 22.15 -33.10 21.54
CA TYR A 147 22.92 -33.71 22.62
C TYR A 147 23.34 -35.12 22.18
N PRO A 148 24.64 -35.45 22.20
CA PRO A 148 25.13 -36.78 21.84
C PRO A 148 24.80 -37.85 22.89
N LYS A 149 23.68 -37.74 23.62
CA LYS A 149 23.26 -38.74 24.63
C LYS A 149 22.82 -40.07 24.02
N TYR A 150 22.84 -40.19 22.70
CA TYR A 150 22.57 -41.43 21.98
C TYR A 150 23.80 -41.82 21.15
N THR A 151 24.60 -42.72 21.71
CA THR A 151 25.69 -43.40 21.03
C THR A 151 25.12 -44.29 19.92
N GLY A 152 25.39 -43.97 18.66
CA GLY A 152 25.42 -44.87 17.49
C GLY A 152 24.15 -45.65 17.08
N GLU A 153 23.54 -46.40 17.98
CA GLU A 153 22.49 -47.38 17.67
C GLU A 153 21.08 -46.77 17.70
N ASP A 154 20.83 -45.79 18.58
CA ASP A 154 19.51 -45.16 18.73
C ASP A 154 19.20 -44.07 17.70
N TYR A 155 20.21 -43.55 16.98
CA TYR A 155 20.00 -42.56 15.92
C TYR A 155 19.13 -43.13 14.79
N ASN A 156 19.33 -44.40 14.44
CA ASN A 156 18.51 -45.09 13.43
C ASN A 156 17.06 -45.30 13.89
N LEU A 157 16.81 -45.47 15.19
CA LEU A 157 15.46 -45.60 15.76
C LEU A 157 14.67 -44.28 15.74
N ILE A 158 15.34 -43.15 15.94
CA ILE A 158 14.71 -41.81 15.87
C ILE A 158 14.39 -41.44 14.41
N VAL A 159 15.32 -41.72 13.49
CA VAL A 159 15.11 -41.51 12.04
C VAL A 159 14.02 -42.46 11.49
N ALA A 160 13.87 -43.67 12.04
CA ALA A 160 12.80 -44.60 11.65
C ALA A 160 11.41 -44.19 12.16
N LYS A 161 11.31 -43.58 13.35
CA LYS A 161 10.02 -43.11 13.92
C LYS A 161 9.53 -41.79 13.32
N HIS A 162 10.42 -41.00 12.73
CA HIS A 162 10.10 -39.81 11.96
C HIS A 162 10.56 -40.02 10.52
N PRO A 163 9.81 -40.79 9.70
CA PRO A 163 10.14 -40.92 8.28
C PRO A 163 10.30 -39.51 7.70
N LYS A 164 11.39 -39.31 6.94
CA LYS A 164 11.64 -38.06 6.23
C LYS A 164 10.31 -37.56 5.67
N PRO A 165 9.90 -36.31 5.95
CA PRO A 165 8.72 -35.78 5.29
C PRO A 165 8.94 -36.00 3.80
N SER A 166 8.03 -36.73 3.16
CA SER A 166 8.11 -37.02 1.72
C SER A 166 8.50 -35.73 1.03
N PRO A 167 9.48 -35.75 0.11
CA PRO A 167 9.83 -34.56 -0.65
C PRO A 167 8.51 -33.98 -1.14
N LYS A 168 8.21 -32.75 -0.68
CA LYS A 168 7.00 -32.06 -1.11
C LYS A 168 7.04 -32.13 -2.62
N SER A 169 5.99 -32.71 -3.21
CA SER A 169 5.81 -32.76 -4.65
C SER A 169 6.21 -31.39 -5.21
N PRO A 170 6.99 -31.34 -6.30
CA PRO A 170 7.25 -30.08 -6.98
C PRO A 170 5.94 -29.30 -7.07
N PRO A 171 5.92 -28.00 -6.74
CA PRO A 171 4.71 -27.21 -6.88
C PRO A 171 4.21 -27.45 -8.29
N GLU A 172 3.01 -28.04 -8.37
CA GLU A 172 2.33 -28.34 -9.61
C GLU A 172 2.33 -27.02 -10.39
N GLU A 173 3.09 -26.98 -11.48
CA GLU A 173 3.12 -25.82 -12.38
C GLU A 173 1.69 -25.70 -12.90
N THR A 174 0.89 -24.86 -12.25
CA THR A 174 -0.39 -24.42 -12.78
C THR A 174 -0.05 -23.65 -14.04
N HIS A 175 -0.05 -24.37 -15.17
CA HIS A 175 -0.14 -23.83 -16.51
C HIS A 175 -1.34 -22.89 -16.53
N SER A 176 -1.04 -21.61 -16.35
CA SER A 176 -1.96 -20.50 -16.55
C SER A 176 -2.07 -20.25 -18.06
N ASP A 177 -2.58 -21.24 -18.79
CA ASP A 177 -3.02 -21.06 -20.16
C ASP A 177 -4.53 -20.88 -20.18
N ASN A 178 -4.96 -19.82 -20.85
CA ASN A 178 -6.33 -19.46 -21.24
C ASN A 178 -7.24 -18.85 -20.17
N ILE A 179 -7.21 -17.50 -20.09
CA ILE A 179 -8.44 -16.70 -20.26
C ILE A 179 -8.08 -15.48 -21.12
N GLU A 180 -8.10 -15.67 -22.44
CA GLU A 180 -8.36 -14.61 -23.41
C GLU A 180 -9.87 -14.56 -23.61
N LEU A 181 -10.59 -13.77 -22.80
CA LEU A 181 -12.03 -13.49 -22.94
C LEU A 181 -12.38 -12.27 -22.07
N ASP A 182 -12.29 -11.09 -22.67
CA ASP A 182 -13.47 -10.25 -22.91
C ASP A 182 -13.05 -8.82 -23.28
N ARG A 183 -12.74 -8.70 -24.58
CA ARG A 183 -12.92 -7.47 -25.33
C ARG A 183 -14.42 -7.27 -25.55
N ILE A 184 -15.14 -6.82 -24.52
CA ILE A 184 -16.53 -6.36 -24.66
C ILE A 184 -16.54 -4.83 -24.65
N HIS A 185 -16.86 -4.31 -25.84
CA HIS A 185 -17.43 -3.01 -26.14
C HIS A 185 -18.07 -2.28 -24.95
N TRP A 186 -17.59 -1.06 -24.68
CA TRP A 186 -18.40 -0.04 -24.01
C TRP A 186 -18.33 1.25 -24.83
N GLU A 187 -18.98 1.24 -25.99
CA GLU A 187 -19.41 2.45 -26.66
C GLU A 187 -20.94 2.49 -26.63
N GLU A 188 -21.46 3.72 -26.57
CA GLU A 188 -22.85 4.13 -26.74
C GLU A 188 -23.75 4.16 -25.50
N GLY A 189 -24.10 5.39 -25.10
CA GLY A 189 -25.43 5.64 -24.56
C GLY A 189 -25.51 6.58 -23.36
N ASN A 190 -25.24 7.88 -23.54
CA ASN A 190 -25.98 8.87 -22.76
C ASN A 190 -26.19 10.20 -23.50
N GLN A 191 -26.99 10.16 -24.56
CA GLN A 191 -27.80 11.30 -24.99
C GLN A 191 -29.26 10.99 -24.65
N ARG A 192 -29.75 11.47 -23.50
CA ARG A 192 -31.18 11.77 -23.31
C ARG A 192 -31.36 12.94 -22.35
N LYS A 193 -31.81 14.05 -22.96
CA LYS A 193 -32.79 15.05 -22.51
C LYS A 193 -32.48 15.89 -21.28
#